data_AF-A0A661NWD1-F1
#
_entry.id   AF-A0A661NWD1-F1
#
_cell.length_a   1.000
_cell.length_b   1.000
_cell.length_c   1.000
_cell.angle_alpha   90.00
_cell.angle_beta   90.00
_cell.angle_gamma   90.00
#
_symmetry.space_group_name_H-M   'P 1'
#
loop_
_entity.id
_entity.type
_entity.pdbx_description
1 polymer ?
#
loop_
_entity_poly.entity_id
_entity_poly.type
_entity_poly.pdbx_seq_one_letter_code
_entity_poly.pdbx_strand_id
1 'polypeptide(L)'
;MVSGDANLLYCAAMSHRHTIALLFSIGLVASAVGCEPKELDKCLKNKDCGASMSCIDSRCLGKEASSKHCKNSAKFAANCERNGACSWVEGQCEPASKEDCAGSSGCKKDARCTFDGKDRCVLKSGDDCKSSEFCTKLQRCAYDEKSKQCLPGNDAQCKAQSDCKAGAACTFDDKAPSNCVPSESDCKESVMCKNLGLCALGPEKKKCVPGSEEDCKLTIDCKAGKICAWDAEAKKCVKEE
;
A
#
# COMPACT_ATOMS: atom_id res chain seq x y z
N MET A 1 8.09 -5.10 -44.21
CA MET A 1 7.54 -6.21 -45.02
C MET A 1 8.66 -7.19 -45.30
N VAL A 2 8.85 -8.17 -44.42
CA VAL A 2 9.73 -9.32 -44.68
C VAL A 2 8.88 -10.55 -44.38
N SER A 3 8.64 -11.31 -45.44
CA SER A 3 7.95 -12.59 -45.47
C SER A 3 8.72 -13.63 -44.64
N GLY A 4 8.00 -14.32 -43.76
CA GLY A 4 8.56 -15.33 -42.86
C GLY A 4 7.56 -16.40 -42.49
N ASP A 5 6.81 -16.92 -43.47
CA ASP A 5 5.78 -17.95 -43.32
C ASP A 5 6.23 -19.31 -43.86
N ALA A 6 7.39 -19.83 -43.40
CA ALA A 6 7.88 -21.13 -43.88
C ALA A 6 8.27 -22.16 -42.80
N ASN A 7 8.07 -21.87 -41.50
CA ASN A 7 8.49 -22.79 -40.42
C ASN A 7 7.35 -23.39 -39.57
N LEU A 8 6.08 -23.23 -39.97
CA LEU A 8 4.93 -23.70 -39.20
C LEU A 8 4.42 -25.11 -39.56
N LEU A 9 5.11 -25.85 -40.43
CA LEU A 9 4.57 -27.09 -41.03
C LEU A 9 5.21 -28.41 -40.57
N TYR A 10 6.16 -28.43 -39.64
CA TYR A 10 6.90 -29.66 -39.32
C TYR A 10 6.47 -30.46 -38.06
N CYS A 11 5.61 -29.97 -37.16
CA CYS A 11 5.10 -30.80 -36.05
C CYS A 11 3.66 -31.33 -36.26
N ALA A 12 2.95 -30.95 -37.33
CA ALA A 12 1.55 -31.36 -37.54
C ALA A 12 1.37 -32.70 -38.31
N ALA A 13 2.44 -33.38 -38.72
CA ALA A 13 2.37 -34.43 -39.74
C ALA A 13 2.68 -35.87 -39.27
N MET A 14 2.52 -36.23 -37.99
CA MET A 14 2.82 -37.60 -37.51
C MET A 14 1.70 -38.31 -36.71
N SER A 15 0.42 -37.99 -36.93
CA SER A 15 -0.70 -38.69 -36.24
C SER A 15 -1.65 -39.48 -37.16
N HIS A 16 -1.24 -39.81 -38.38
CA HIS A 16 -2.00 -40.71 -39.26
C HIS A 16 -1.08 -41.77 -39.87
N ARG A 17 -0.83 -42.87 -39.16
CA ARG A 17 -0.39 -44.13 -39.78
C ARG A 17 -1.21 -45.30 -39.27
N HIS A 18 -2.15 -45.67 -40.12
CA HIS A 18 -2.56 -47.01 -40.52
C HIS A 18 -2.32 -48.17 -39.54
N THR A 19 -3.45 -48.70 -39.10
CA THR A 19 -3.74 -50.10 -38.79
C THR A 19 -3.01 -51.07 -39.74
N ILE A 20 -1.91 -51.68 -39.29
CA ILE A 20 -1.42 -52.95 -39.83
C ILE A 20 -1.28 -53.89 -38.64
N ALA A 21 -2.23 -54.81 -38.56
CA ALA A 21 -2.18 -55.96 -37.67
C ALA A 21 -1.09 -56.92 -38.17
N LEU A 22 -0.09 -57.22 -37.33
CA LEU A 22 0.69 -58.45 -37.37
C LEU A 22 1.35 -58.67 -36.01
N LEU A 23 1.07 -59.84 -35.44
CA LEU A 23 1.47 -60.33 -34.13
C LEU A 23 2.99 -60.61 -34.08
N PHE A 24 3.77 -59.75 -33.42
CA PHE A 24 5.10 -60.10 -32.89
C PHE A 24 5.38 -59.31 -31.60
N SER A 25 5.54 -60.04 -30.50
CA SER A 25 5.76 -59.55 -29.14
C SER A 25 7.20 -59.06 -28.94
N ILE A 26 7.53 -57.90 -29.51
CA ILE A 26 8.76 -57.15 -29.17
C ILE A 26 8.30 -55.82 -28.58
N GLY A 27 8.59 -55.61 -27.30
CA GLY A 27 8.26 -54.39 -26.57
C GLY A 27 9.05 -53.20 -27.12
N LEU A 28 8.53 -52.59 -28.19
CA LEU A 28 9.05 -51.37 -28.77
C LEU A 28 8.49 -50.21 -27.95
N VAL A 29 9.26 -49.73 -26.98
CA VAL A 29 8.97 -48.49 -26.26
C VAL A 29 9.15 -47.36 -27.26
N ALA A 30 8.09 -47.02 -27.98
CA ALA A 30 8.04 -45.85 -28.83
C ALA A 30 8.08 -44.63 -27.91
N SER A 31 9.27 -44.12 -27.62
CA SER A 31 9.45 -42.83 -26.99
C SER A 31 8.89 -41.78 -27.95
N ALA A 32 7.66 -41.32 -27.69
CA ALA A 32 7.09 -40.20 -28.40
C ALA A 32 8.01 -38.99 -28.13
N VAL A 33 8.80 -38.61 -29.14
CA VAL A 33 9.54 -37.34 -29.13
C VAL A 33 8.48 -36.25 -29.28
N GLY A 34 7.88 -35.84 -28.17
CA GLY A 34 6.96 -34.72 -28.13
C GLY A 34 7.71 -33.44 -28.52
N CYS A 35 7.17 -32.68 -29.46
CA CYS A 35 7.64 -31.30 -29.69
C CYS A 35 7.31 -30.49 -28.42
N GLU A 36 8.26 -30.39 -27.49
CA GLU A 36 8.11 -29.48 -26.35
C GLU A 36 8.16 -28.04 -26.87
N PRO A 37 7.16 -27.19 -26.55
CA PRO A 37 7.17 -25.79 -26.95
C PRO A 37 8.39 -25.09 -26.34
N LYS A 38 8.97 -24.16 -27.10
CA LYS A 38 10.15 -23.40 -26.72
C LYS A 38 9.77 -21.99 -26.27
N GLU A 39 10.66 -21.36 -25.52
CA GLU A 39 10.51 -19.97 -25.13
C GLU A 39 10.37 -19.08 -26.37
N LEU A 40 9.46 -18.10 -26.31
CA LEU A 40 9.06 -17.19 -27.38
C LEU A 40 8.22 -17.81 -28.51
N ASP A 41 7.87 -19.10 -28.45
CA ASP A 41 6.91 -19.69 -29.39
C ASP A 41 5.56 -18.98 -29.31
N LYS A 42 4.87 -18.87 -30.44
CA LYS A 42 3.54 -18.24 -30.51
C LYS A 42 2.53 -19.10 -29.76
N CYS A 43 1.66 -18.45 -29.00
CA CYS A 43 0.57 -19.11 -28.28
C CYS A 43 -0.71 -18.27 -28.33
N LEU A 44 -1.85 -18.91 -28.15
CA LEU A 44 -3.15 -18.25 -27.99
C LEU A 44 -3.66 -18.37 -26.54
N LYS A 45 -3.17 -19.37 -25.80
CA LYS A 45 -3.59 -19.71 -24.44
C LYS A 45 -2.47 -20.47 -23.73
N ASN A 46 -2.50 -20.50 -22.39
CA ASN A 46 -1.46 -21.13 -21.58
C ASN A 46 -1.23 -22.61 -21.92
N LYS A 47 -2.26 -23.36 -22.32
CA LYS A 47 -2.11 -24.78 -22.69
C LYS A 47 -1.35 -25.03 -24.00
N ASP A 48 -1.12 -23.98 -24.79
CA ASP A 48 -0.27 -24.08 -25.97
C ASP A 48 1.23 -24.03 -25.57
N CYS A 49 1.50 -23.56 -24.35
CA CYS A 49 2.81 -23.57 -23.73
C CYS A 49 2.99 -24.82 -22.86
N GLY A 50 4.24 -25.21 -22.62
CA GLY A 50 4.59 -26.35 -21.76
C GLY A 50 4.24 -26.08 -20.29
N ALA A 51 4.27 -27.13 -19.46
CA ALA A 51 3.83 -27.07 -18.06
C ALA A 51 4.52 -25.99 -17.19
N SER A 52 5.69 -25.51 -17.59
CA SER A 52 6.51 -24.50 -16.89
C SER A 52 6.45 -23.10 -17.51
N MET A 53 5.61 -22.89 -18.52
CA MET A 53 5.54 -21.64 -19.28
C MET A 53 4.13 -21.05 -19.29
N SER A 54 4.05 -19.75 -19.53
CA SER A 54 2.78 -19.02 -19.65
C SER A 54 2.70 -18.30 -20.98
N CYS A 55 1.49 -18.21 -21.52
CA CYS A 55 1.22 -17.46 -22.73
C CYS A 55 0.98 -15.98 -22.39
N ILE A 56 1.95 -15.13 -22.71
CA ILE A 56 1.94 -13.70 -22.38
C ILE A 56 2.17 -12.94 -23.68
N ASP A 57 1.24 -12.05 -24.02
CA ASP A 57 1.24 -11.28 -25.28
C ASP A 57 1.54 -12.18 -26.51
N SER A 58 0.82 -13.30 -26.57
CA SER A 58 0.92 -14.32 -27.61
C SER A 58 2.27 -15.03 -27.72
N ARG A 59 3.07 -15.06 -26.65
CA ARG A 59 4.34 -15.79 -26.59
C ARG A 59 4.46 -16.65 -25.33
N CYS A 60 5.06 -17.84 -25.46
CA CYS A 60 5.39 -18.68 -24.32
C CYS A 60 6.61 -18.13 -23.59
N LEU A 61 6.44 -17.72 -22.34
CA LEU A 61 7.50 -17.20 -21.47
C LEU A 61 7.69 -18.14 -20.27
N GLY A 62 8.95 -18.44 -19.94
CA GLY A 62 9.31 -19.11 -18.69
C GLY A 62 9.18 -18.18 -17.49
N LYS A 63 9.20 -18.74 -16.27
CA LYS A 63 8.96 -18.00 -15.01
C LYS A 63 9.77 -16.70 -14.87
N GLU A 64 11.06 -16.71 -15.22
CA GLU A 64 11.93 -15.53 -15.14
C GLU A 64 11.53 -14.46 -16.17
N ALA A 65 11.33 -14.86 -17.43
CA ALA A 65 10.91 -13.97 -18.51
C ALA A 65 9.52 -13.37 -18.24
N SER A 66 8.59 -14.15 -17.70
CA SER A 66 7.26 -13.69 -17.29
C SER A 66 7.34 -12.65 -16.16
N SER A 67 8.23 -12.85 -15.17
CA SER A 67 8.43 -11.88 -14.09
C SER A 67 9.10 -10.60 -14.60
N LYS A 68 10.06 -10.71 -15.53
CA LYS A 68 10.62 -9.53 -16.23
C LYS A 68 9.55 -8.79 -17.03
N HIS A 69 8.61 -9.51 -17.65
CA HIS A 69 7.48 -8.91 -18.34
C HIS A 69 6.61 -8.07 -17.40
N CYS A 70 6.30 -8.57 -16.18
CA CYS A 70 5.55 -7.80 -15.18
C CYS A 70 6.25 -6.48 -14.78
N LYS A 71 7.58 -6.49 -14.68
CA LYS A 71 8.36 -5.32 -14.27
C LYS A 71 8.51 -4.28 -15.38
N ASN A 72 8.68 -4.73 -16.62
CA ASN A 72 9.14 -3.86 -17.71
C ASN A 72 8.07 -3.51 -18.74
N SER A 73 6.94 -4.23 -18.77
CA SER A 73 5.89 -3.90 -19.74
C SER A 73 5.16 -2.63 -19.34
N ALA A 74 4.86 -1.76 -20.32
CA ALA A 74 4.11 -0.54 -20.06
C ALA A 74 2.73 -0.81 -19.42
N LYS A 75 2.16 -2.00 -19.67
CA LYS A 75 0.88 -2.44 -19.13
C LYS A 75 0.94 -2.77 -17.63
N PHE A 76 2.04 -3.35 -17.14
CA PHE A 76 2.12 -3.88 -15.77
C PHE A 76 3.10 -3.14 -14.86
N ALA A 77 4.06 -2.38 -15.42
CA ALA A 77 5.08 -1.67 -14.65
C ALA A 77 4.50 -0.77 -13.56
N ALA A 78 3.41 -0.04 -13.85
CA ALA A 78 2.76 0.81 -12.86
C ALA A 78 2.15 0.03 -11.67
N ASN A 79 1.64 -1.18 -11.93
CA ASN A 79 1.10 -2.04 -10.87
C ASN A 79 2.23 -2.67 -10.04
N CYS A 80 3.32 -3.09 -10.69
CA CYS A 80 4.53 -3.55 -10.01
C CYS A 80 5.11 -2.44 -9.10
N GLU A 81 5.32 -1.23 -9.62
CA GLU A 81 5.84 -0.10 -8.86
C GLU A 81 4.91 0.29 -7.71
N ARG A 82 3.59 0.27 -7.91
CA ARG A 82 2.63 0.71 -6.88
C ARG A 82 2.37 -0.33 -5.81
N ASN A 83 2.08 -1.56 -6.23
CA ASN A 83 1.50 -2.58 -5.38
C ASN A 83 2.42 -3.79 -5.17
N GLY A 84 3.64 -3.76 -5.72
CA GLY A 84 4.55 -4.91 -5.68
C GLY A 84 4.13 -6.04 -6.61
N ALA A 85 3.21 -5.81 -7.55
CA ALA A 85 2.73 -6.81 -8.49
C ALA A 85 3.75 -7.15 -9.59
N CYS A 86 4.89 -7.69 -9.19
CA CYS A 86 6.11 -7.79 -9.99
C CYS A 86 6.47 -9.23 -10.40
N SER A 87 5.70 -10.22 -9.95
CA SER A 87 5.89 -11.65 -10.22
C SER A 87 4.72 -12.19 -11.02
N TRP A 88 4.98 -13.14 -11.92
CA TRP A 88 3.91 -13.79 -12.69
C TRP A 88 3.36 -14.99 -11.91
N VAL A 89 2.12 -14.88 -11.46
CA VAL A 89 1.40 -15.87 -10.65
C VAL A 89 0.07 -16.18 -11.33
N GLU A 90 -0.18 -17.46 -11.62
CA GLU A 90 -1.46 -17.94 -12.16
C GLU A 90 -2.03 -17.17 -13.38
N GLY A 91 -1.15 -16.62 -14.22
CA GLY A 91 -1.56 -15.88 -15.41
C GLY A 91 -1.73 -14.37 -15.21
N GLN A 92 -1.34 -13.84 -14.06
CA GLN A 92 -1.40 -12.42 -13.71
C GLN A 92 -0.09 -11.93 -13.09
N CYS A 93 0.10 -10.61 -13.06
CA CYS A 93 1.18 -9.99 -12.33
C CYS A 93 0.70 -9.66 -10.91
N GLU A 94 1.31 -10.30 -9.92
CA GLU A 94 0.96 -10.25 -8.50
C GLU A 94 2.25 -10.21 -7.64
N PRO A 95 2.19 -9.73 -6.39
CA PRO A 95 3.29 -9.92 -5.46
C PRO A 95 3.38 -11.41 -5.10
N ALA A 96 4.58 -11.98 -5.17
CA ALA A 96 4.81 -13.38 -4.79
C ALA A 96 5.79 -13.51 -3.61
N SER A 97 6.30 -12.39 -3.11
CA SER A 97 7.41 -12.36 -2.17
C SER A 97 7.44 -11.07 -1.35
N LYS A 98 8.23 -11.07 -0.28
CA LYS A 98 8.48 -9.86 0.51
C LYS A 98 9.25 -8.81 -0.30
N GLU A 99 10.14 -9.26 -1.17
CA GLU A 99 11.00 -8.42 -2.01
C GLU A 99 10.17 -7.60 -3.01
N ASP A 100 9.15 -8.23 -3.59
CA ASP A 100 8.16 -7.58 -4.45
C ASP A 100 7.45 -6.44 -3.71
N CYS A 101 7.01 -6.68 -2.46
CA CYS A 101 6.36 -5.67 -1.64
C CYS A 101 7.32 -4.55 -1.20
N ALA A 102 8.52 -4.90 -0.74
CA ALA A 102 9.52 -3.95 -0.25
C ALA A 102 9.95 -2.93 -1.31
N GLY A 103 10.00 -3.34 -2.58
CA GLY A 103 10.33 -2.45 -3.70
C GLY A 103 9.22 -1.44 -4.06
N SER A 104 7.98 -1.71 -3.64
CA SER A 104 6.81 -0.95 -4.05
C SER A 104 6.71 0.43 -3.38
N SER A 105 6.10 1.39 -4.07
CA SER A 105 5.73 2.67 -3.48
C SER A 105 4.65 2.54 -2.41
N GLY A 106 3.80 1.50 -2.46
CA GLY A 106 2.87 1.17 -1.39
C GLY A 106 3.57 0.79 -0.08
N CYS A 107 4.71 0.10 -0.13
CA CYS A 107 5.56 -0.10 1.04
C CYS A 107 6.16 1.23 1.55
N LYS A 108 6.82 1.98 0.66
CA LYS A 108 7.51 3.22 1.03
C LYS A 108 6.56 4.27 1.59
N LYS A 109 5.38 4.47 1.00
CA LYS A 109 4.44 5.52 1.38
C LYS A 109 3.43 5.06 2.43
N ASP A 110 2.89 3.86 2.26
CA ASP A 110 1.72 3.39 3.02
C ASP A 110 2.07 2.27 4.01
N ALA A 111 3.36 1.94 4.19
CA ALA A 111 3.83 0.84 5.04
C ALA A 111 3.29 -0.55 4.64
N ARG A 112 2.88 -0.75 3.39
CA ARG A 112 2.43 -2.05 2.88
C ARG A 112 3.61 -2.90 2.42
N CYS A 113 4.48 -3.27 3.35
CA CYS A 113 5.78 -3.90 3.05
C CYS A 113 5.78 -5.43 3.19
N THR A 114 4.73 -6.02 3.74
CA THR A 114 4.66 -7.47 4.00
C THR A 114 3.74 -8.15 2.99
N PHE A 115 4.21 -9.23 2.34
CA PHE A 115 3.34 -10.08 1.52
C PHE A 115 2.35 -10.85 2.40
N ASP A 116 1.07 -10.84 2.04
CA ASP A 116 0.04 -11.48 2.85
C ASP A 116 0.03 -13.02 2.74
N GLY A 117 0.73 -13.56 1.73
CA GLY A 117 0.78 -14.98 1.39
C GLY A 117 -0.21 -15.39 0.30
N LYS A 118 -0.95 -14.43 -0.27
CA LYS A 118 -1.96 -14.65 -1.31
C LYS A 118 -1.64 -13.82 -2.54
N ASP A 119 -2.04 -12.56 -2.54
CA ASP A 119 -2.09 -11.72 -3.74
C ASP A 119 -1.77 -10.24 -3.46
N ARG A 120 -1.36 -9.88 -2.23
CA ARG A 120 -1.19 -8.47 -1.88
C ARG A 120 -0.11 -8.16 -0.86
N CYS A 121 0.38 -6.94 -0.98
CA CYS A 121 1.21 -6.30 0.01
C CYS A 121 0.36 -5.57 1.05
N VAL A 122 0.66 -5.81 2.32
CA VAL A 122 -0.11 -5.36 3.47
C VAL A 122 0.82 -4.82 4.56
N LEU A 123 0.22 -4.03 5.45
CA LEU A 123 0.83 -3.58 6.69
C LEU A 123 0.54 -4.62 7.79
N LYS A 124 1.57 -5.27 8.34
CA LYS A 124 1.43 -6.30 9.38
C LYS A 124 2.27 -6.07 10.64
N SER A 125 3.19 -5.11 10.63
CA SER A 125 4.12 -4.94 11.74
C SER A 125 4.57 -3.49 11.97
N GLY A 126 5.13 -3.23 13.15
CA GLY A 126 5.77 -1.95 13.46
C GLY A 126 7.00 -1.68 12.60
N ASP A 127 7.69 -2.72 12.10
CA ASP A 127 8.85 -2.54 11.21
C ASP A 127 8.43 -2.03 9.83
N ASP A 128 7.26 -2.47 9.34
CA ASP A 128 6.66 -1.90 8.13
C ASP A 128 6.42 -0.38 8.34
N CYS A 129 5.82 0.02 9.47
CA CYS A 129 5.60 1.43 9.80
C CYS A 129 6.90 2.23 9.84
N LYS A 130 7.92 1.73 10.55
CA LYS A 130 9.23 2.39 10.69
C LYS A 130 9.93 2.63 9.35
N SER A 131 9.77 1.71 8.40
CA SER A 131 10.37 1.81 7.07
C SER A 131 9.67 2.79 6.12
N SER A 132 8.49 3.28 6.49
CA SER A 132 7.64 4.09 5.62
C SER A 132 7.76 5.60 5.84
N GLU A 133 7.20 6.36 4.90
CA GLU A 133 7.03 7.81 4.99
C GLU A 133 6.10 8.21 6.16
N PHE A 134 5.19 7.34 6.61
CA PHE A 134 4.40 7.61 7.81
C PHE A 134 5.28 7.82 9.04
N CYS A 135 6.32 7.00 9.22
CA CYS A 135 7.24 7.18 10.34
C CYS A 135 8.18 8.36 10.11
N THR A 136 8.85 8.41 8.96
CA THR A 136 9.91 9.41 8.71
C THR A 136 9.38 10.83 8.53
N LYS A 137 8.21 11.01 7.91
CA LYS A 137 7.61 12.33 7.66
C LYS A 137 6.53 12.70 8.67
N LEU A 138 5.68 11.74 9.08
CA LEU A 138 4.53 12.01 9.96
C LEU A 138 4.72 11.53 11.40
N GLN A 139 5.88 10.95 11.75
CA GLN A 139 6.19 10.46 13.10
C GLN A 139 5.21 9.39 13.60
N ARG A 140 4.63 8.62 12.67
CA ARG A 140 3.71 7.51 12.95
C ARG A 140 4.43 6.19 12.75
N CYS A 141 5.11 5.72 13.79
CA CYS A 141 6.04 4.59 13.70
C CYS A 141 5.56 3.32 14.42
N ALA A 142 4.43 3.36 15.13
CA ALA A 142 3.86 2.21 15.82
C ALA A 142 2.72 1.60 14.99
N TYR A 143 2.68 0.28 14.90
CA TYR A 143 1.58 -0.42 14.25
C TYR A 143 0.45 -0.67 15.24
N ASP A 144 -0.76 -0.25 14.90
CA ASP A 144 -1.96 -0.56 15.65
C ASP A 144 -2.74 -1.71 15.00
N GLU A 145 -2.86 -2.81 15.74
CA GLU A 145 -3.47 -4.05 15.26
C GLU A 145 -4.98 -3.90 15.01
N LYS A 146 -5.67 -3.00 15.73
CA LYS A 146 -7.12 -2.81 15.62
C LYS A 146 -7.50 -2.01 14.38
N SER A 147 -6.87 -0.87 14.17
CA SER A 147 -7.10 0.03 13.03
C SER A 147 -6.35 -0.40 11.77
N LYS A 148 -5.33 -1.26 11.91
CA LYS A 148 -4.42 -1.65 10.82
C LYS A 148 -3.71 -0.43 10.22
N GLN A 149 -3.30 0.51 11.06
CA GLN A 149 -2.64 1.76 10.67
C GLN A 149 -1.33 1.97 11.42
N CYS A 150 -0.51 2.87 10.89
CA CYS A 150 0.63 3.41 11.61
C CYS A 150 0.19 4.64 12.42
N LEU A 151 0.44 4.60 13.72
CA LEU A 151 0.12 5.65 14.69
C LEU A 151 1.40 6.09 15.43
N PRO A 152 1.37 7.24 16.11
CA PRO A 152 2.37 7.59 17.11
C PRO A 152 2.36 6.54 18.24
N GLY A 153 3.52 6.26 18.82
CA GLY A 153 3.73 5.28 19.87
C GLY A 153 4.26 5.87 21.18
N ASN A 154 4.46 7.19 21.26
CA ASN A 154 4.88 7.91 22.46
C ASN A 154 4.74 9.43 22.30
N ASP A 155 4.94 10.17 23.40
CA ASP A 155 4.87 11.64 23.44
C ASP A 155 5.85 12.32 22.48
N ALA A 156 7.06 11.79 22.33
CA ALA A 156 8.07 12.40 21.48
C ALA A 156 7.61 12.41 20.01
N GLN A 157 6.95 11.33 19.58
CA GLN A 157 6.34 11.23 18.26
C GLN A 157 5.15 12.17 18.12
N CYS A 158 4.24 12.24 19.09
CA CYS A 158 3.14 13.21 19.08
C CYS A 158 3.65 14.66 18.97
N LYS A 159 4.66 15.02 19.79
CA LYS A 159 5.28 16.36 19.79
C LYS A 159 5.96 16.74 18.49
N ALA A 160 6.47 15.76 17.77
CA ALA A 160 7.14 15.97 16.49
C ALA A 160 6.17 16.14 15.31
N GLN A 161 4.87 15.86 15.48
CA GLN A 161 3.87 16.09 14.44
C GLN A 161 3.58 17.58 14.23
N SER A 162 3.28 17.96 12.99
CA SER A 162 2.78 19.31 12.66
C SER A 162 1.50 19.63 13.44
N ASP A 163 0.65 18.64 13.63
CA ASP A 163 -0.68 18.78 14.23
C ASP A 163 -0.61 19.03 15.73
N CYS A 164 0.45 18.58 16.41
CA CYS A 164 0.69 18.93 17.81
C CYS A 164 0.82 20.45 17.98
N LYS A 165 1.67 21.10 17.17
CA LYS A 165 1.89 22.56 17.27
C LYS A 165 0.65 23.35 16.89
N ALA A 166 -0.09 22.88 15.89
CA ALA A 166 -1.28 23.56 15.41
C ALA A 166 -2.48 23.37 16.35
N GLY A 167 -2.77 22.13 16.75
CA GLY A 167 -4.01 21.73 17.43
C GLY A 167 -3.84 21.18 18.85
N ALA A 168 -2.67 21.34 19.46
CA ALA A 168 -2.34 20.91 20.82
C ALA A 168 -2.33 19.39 21.07
N ALA A 169 -2.51 18.53 20.07
CA ALA A 169 -2.51 17.07 20.27
C ALA A 169 -1.08 16.52 20.43
N CYS A 170 -0.42 16.81 21.55
CA CYS A 170 1.00 16.52 21.79
C CYS A 170 1.26 15.43 22.82
N THR A 171 0.23 14.96 23.52
CA THR A 171 0.35 13.94 24.57
C THR A 171 -0.14 12.59 24.06
N PHE A 172 0.63 11.52 24.31
CA PHE A 172 0.29 10.17 23.89
C PHE A 172 -0.76 9.52 24.81
N ASP A 173 -1.77 8.91 24.22
CA ASP A 173 -2.82 8.14 24.91
C ASP A 173 -3.15 6.88 24.12
N ASP A 174 -2.81 5.71 24.66
CA ASP A 174 -2.99 4.40 24.03
C ASP A 174 -4.46 3.98 23.85
N LYS A 175 -5.39 4.73 24.44
CA LYS A 175 -6.84 4.49 24.33
C LYS A 175 -7.49 5.42 23.31
N ALA A 176 -6.79 6.46 22.86
CA ALA A 176 -7.31 7.40 21.88
C ALA A 176 -7.16 6.84 20.45
N PRO A 177 -8.11 7.10 19.53
CA PRO A 177 -8.04 6.56 18.16
C PRO A 177 -6.85 7.08 17.34
N SER A 178 -6.32 8.27 17.66
CA SER A 178 -5.14 8.88 17.02
C SER A 178 -3.84 8.65 17.79
N ASN A 179 -3.92 8.07 18.99
CA ASN A 179 -2.87 8.01 20.00
C ASN A 179 -2.29 9.36 20.47
N CYS A 180 -2.70 10.50 19.92
CA CYS A 180 -2.28 11.83 20.37
C CYS A 180 -3.51 12.66 20.76
N VAL A 181 -3.49 13.17 21.98
CA VAL A 181 -4.55 13.96 22.60
C VAL A 181 -3.98 15.26 23.16
N PRO A 182 -4.80 16.31 23.31
CA PRO A 182 -4.38 17.52 23.97
C PRO A 182 -4.35 17.36 25.49
N SER A 183 -3.31 17.91 26.11
CA SER A 183 -3.28 18.20 27.55
C SER A 183 -3.56 19.68 27.83
N GLU A 184 -3.77 20.02 29.10
CA GLU A 184 -3.89 21.42 29.53
C GLU A 184 -2.65 22.26 29.15
N SER A 185 -1.45 21.69 29.32
CA SER A 185 -0.21 22.38 28.94
C SER A 185 -0.16 22.60 27.43
N ASP A 186 -0.53 21.58 26.66
CA ASP A 186 -0.49 21.66 25.20
C ASP A 186 -1.48 22.72 24.67
N CYS A 187 -2.67 22.82 25.26
CA CYS A 187 -3.65 23.82 24.87
C CYS A 187 -3.08 25.24 25.01
N LYS A 188 -2.45 25.55 26.14
CA LYS A 188 -1.85 26.88 26.41
C LYS A 188 -0.68 27.22 25.49
N GLU A 189 0.11 26.23 25.10
CA GLU A 189 1.29 26.44 24.24
C GLU A 189 0.94 26.50 22.74
N SER A 190 -0.25 26.02 22.36
CA SER A 190 -0.68 25.88 20.97
C SER A 190 -0.84 27.20 20.21
N VAL A 191 -0.74 27.10 18.88
CA VAL A 191 -1.07 28.22 17.99
C VAL A 191 -2.55 28.61 18.11
N MET A 192 -3.44 27.64 18.35
CA MET A 192 -4.86 27.90 18.56
C MET A 192 -5.14 28.73 19.80
N CYS A 193 -4.41 28.54 20.91
CA CYS A 193 -4.54 29.43 22.06
C CYS A 193 -4.13 30.87 21.71
N LYS A 194 -2.97 31.05 21.07
CA LYS A 194 -2.41 32.38 20.74
C LYS A 194 -3.28 33.18 19.75
N ASN A 195 -3.95 32.49 18.82
CA ASN A 195 -4.69 33.12 17.73
C ASN A 195 -6.21 33.08 17.91
N LEU A 196 -6.73 32.04 18.57
CA LEU A 196 -8.16 31.75 18.67
C LEU A 196 -8.64 31.62 20.12
N GLY A 197 -7.79 31.88 21.12
CA GLY A 197 -8.19 31.79 22.53
C GLY A 197 -8.56 30.38 22.98
N LEU A 198 -8.18 29.32 22.26
CA LEU A 198 -8.48 27.94 22.65
C LEU A 198 -7.40 27.43 23.63
N CYS A 199 -7.39 27.97 24.85
CA CYS A 199 -6.29 27.81 25.80
C CYS A 199 -6.54 26.79 26.93
N ALA A 200 -7.75 26.25 27.07
CA ALA A 200 -8.11 25.29 28.11
C ALA A 200 -8.55 23.94 27.53
N LEU A 201 -8.38 22.85 28.28
CA LEU A 201 -8.81 21.53 27.86
C LEU A 201 -10.32 21.37 28.12
N GLY A 202 -11.08 21.05 27.06
CA GLY A 202 -12.53 20.87 27.17
C GLY A 202 -12.93 19.68 28.05
N PRO A 203 -14.19 19.62 28.51
CA PRO A 203 -14.67 18.61 29.47
C PRO A 203 -14.57 17.18 28.95
N GLU A 204 -14.63 16.97 27.63
CA GLU A 204 -14.43 15.65 27.02
C GLU A 204 -12.96 15.26 26.84
N LYS A 205 -12.01 16.14 27.18
CA LYS A 205 -10.56 15.97 26.97
C LYS A 205 -10.14 15.69 25.52
N LYS A 206 -10.98 16.07 24.55
CA LYS A 206 -10.75 15.83 23.12
C LYS A 206 -10.30 17.06 22.35
N LYS A 207 -10.53 18.26 22.88
CA LYS A 207 -10.29 19.52 22.17
C LYS A 207 -9.96 20.65 23.14
N CYS A 208 -9.16 21.60 22.67
CA CYS A 208 -8.99 22.86 23.36
C CYS A 208 -10.19 23.77 23.11
N VAL A 209 -10.57 24.52 24.13
CA VAL A 209 -11.66 25.48 24.17
C VAL A 209 -11.17 26.75 24.86
N PRO A 210 -11.83 27.91 24.72
CA PRO A 210 -11.58 29.00 25.64
C PRO A 210 -12.00 28.54 27.04
N GLY A 211 -11.27 28.94 28.07
CA GLY A 211 -11.57 28.61 29.47
C GLY A 211 -11.90 29.83 30.32
N SER A 212 -11.66 31.02 29.79
CA SER A 212 -11.76 32.28 30.50
C SER A 212 -12.01 33.46 29.55
N GLU A 213 -12.37 34.60 30.15
CA GLU A 213 -12.48 35.88 29.48
C GLU A 213 -11.13 36.32 28.88
N GLU A 214 -10.04 36.07 29.59
CA GLU A 214 -8.68 36.37 29.15
C GLU A 214 -8.34 35.63 27.85
N ASP A 215 -8.78 34.38 27.72
CA ASP A 215 -8.57 33.59 26.51
C ASP A 215 -9.31 34.20 25.31
N CYS A 216 -10.55 34.66 25.51
CA CYS A 216 -11.34 35.31 24.45
C CYS A 216 -10.69 36.61 23.96
N LYS A 217 -10.02 37.35 24.85
CA LYS A 217 -9.26 38.57 24.52
C LYS A 217 -8.03 38.29 23.65
N LEU A 218 -7.50 37.07 23.64
CA LEU A 218 -6.37 36.68 22.79
C LEU A 218 -6.77 36.49 21.31
N THR A 219 -8.05 36.25 21.05
CA THR A 219 -8.56 35.92 19.70
C THR A 219 -8.30 37.05 18.70
N ILE A 220 -8.06 36.68 17.44
CA ILE A 220 -7.99 37.65 16.33
C ILE A 220 -9.31 38.43 16.18
N ASP A 221 -10.44 37.78 16.44
CA ASP A 221 -11.77 38.41 16.37
C ASP A 221 -11.99 39.45 17.48
N CYS A 222 -11.51 39.21 18.71
CA CYS A 222 -11.55 40.21 19.76
C CYS A 222 -10.66 41.41 19.43
N LYS A 223 -9.46 41.17 18.88
CA LYS A 223 -8.57 42.25 18.40
C LYS A 223 -9.20 43.08 17.28
N ALA A 224 -10.15 42.51 16.54
CA ALA A 224 -10.97 43.19 15.54
C ALA A 224 -12.26 43.81 16.12
N GLY A 225 -12.47 43.76 17.44
CA GLY A 225 -13.64 44.32 18.14
C GLY A 225 -14.94 43.52 17.96
N LYS A 226 -14.86 42.22 17.67
CA LYS A 226 -16.05 41.39 17.34
C LYS A 226 -16.51 40.48 18.47
N ILE A 227 -15.63 39.60 18.96
CA ILE A 227 -15.99 38.51 19.88
C ILE A 227 -14.98 38.51 21.03
N CYS A 228 -15.31 39.15 22.15
CA CYS A 228 -14.38 39.35 23.27
C CYS A 228 -14.84 38.72 24.59
N ALA A 229 -16.13 38.49 24.78
CA ALA A 229 -16.69 38.03 26.05
C ALA A 229 -16.74 36.51 26.13
N TRP A 230 -16.53 35.93 27.32
CA TRP A 230 -16.62 34.51 27.59
C TRP A 230 -18.02 34.10 28.07
N ASP A 231 -18.65 33.20 27.32
CA ASP A 231 -19.89 32.54 27.73
C ASP A 231 -19.55 31.20 28.40
N ALA A 232 -19.65 31.16 29.73
CA ALA A 232 -19.33 29.98 30.53
C ALA A 232 -20.30 28.80 30.30
N GLU A 233 -21.55 29.08 29.92
CA GLU A 233 -22.57 28.06 29.67
C GLU A 233 -22.34 27.41 28.30
N ALA A 234 -22.21 28.24 27.26
CA ALA A 234 -21.97 27.76 25.90
C ALA A 234 -20.51 27.35 25.64
N LYS A 235 -19.61 27.66 26.58
CA LYS A 235 -18.17 27.39 26.52
C LYS A 235 -17.52 27.93 25.25
N LYS A 236 -17.84 29.17 24.90
CA LYS A 236 -17.36 29.84 23.69
C LYS A 236 -17.21 31.34 23.92
N CYS A 237 -16.42 31.98 23.07
CA CYS A 237 -16.38 33.43 23.03
C CYS A 237 -17.62 33.97 22.29
N VAL A 238 -18.19 35.06 22.78
CA VAL A 238 -19.37 35.76 22.24
C VAL A 238 -19.08 37.26 22.08
N LYS A 239 -19.96 37.95 21.36
CA LYS A 239 -19.90 39.41 21.24
C LYS A 239 -20.23 40.04 22.59
N GLU A 240 -19.50 41.08 22.97
CA GLU A 240 -19.80 41.90 24.15
C GLU A 240 -21.10 42.69 23.87
N GLU A 241 -22.10 42.56 24.74
CA GLU A 241 -23.40 43.26 24.62
C GLU A 241 -23.33 44.73 24.99
#